data_AF-A0A925D828-F1
#
_entry.id   AF-A0A925D828-F1
#
_cell.length_a   1.000
_cell.length_b   1.000
_cell.length_c   1.000
_cell.angle_alpha   90.00
_cell.angle_beta   90.00
_cell.angle_gamma   90.00
#
_symmetry.space_group_name_H-M   'P 1'
#
loop_
_entity.id
_entity.type
_entity.pdbx_description
1 polymer ?
#
loop_
_entity_poly.entity_id
_entity_poly.type
_entity_poly.pdbx_seq_one_letter_code
_entity_poly.pdbx_strand_id
1 'polypeptide(L)'
;MLNTLRHSLFLASLLSALAFAGCGPSTPPTPSSTGTSTGSAATAKDPGKLPDDADLLKQIDDALDFTLEKRRLDVKDQAAWQIIHGALAYKRKFLIRAGDKDVSAVEYALSGGTMKGWNLEEADVLDEKTGRRGVRALLEGGTLAGQGHYDQWMGYLSDTGLKLDEKIMVEGKEHTIADYV
;
A
#
# COMPACT_ATOMS: atom_id res chain seq x y z
N MET A 1 29.16 -49.17 41.72
CA MET A 1 28.16 -48.10 41.54
C MET A 1 28.73 -47.15 40.48
N LEU A 2 28.67 -47.43 39.17
CA LEU A 2 27.52 -47.57 38.25
C LEU A 2 26.70 -46.27 38.11
N ASN A 3 26.46 -45.86 36.85
CA ASN A 3 25.84 -44.64 36.28
C ASN A 3 26.84 -43.49 36.00
N THR A 4 27.75 -43.53 35.01
CA THR A 4 27.54 -43.67 33.54
C THR A 4 26.32 -42.89 33.02
N LEU A 5 26.55 -41.73 32.39
CA LEU A 5 26.76 -41.63 30.94
C LEU A 5 25.53 -42.14 30.17
N ARG A 6 24.45 -41.35 30.13
CA ARG A 6 23.19 -41.82 29.55
C ARG A 6 22.20 -40.74 29.09
N HIS A 7 22.67 -39.60 28.59
CA HIS A 7 21.77 -38.64 27.90
C HIS A 7 22.36 -38.09 26.59
N SER A 8 23.44 -38.69 26.10
CA SER A 8 23.90 -38.56 24.72
C SER A 8 23.57 -39.88 24.03
N LEU A 9 22.97 -39.83 22.84
CA LEU A 9 22.34 -40.93 22.09
C LEU A 9 20.90 -41.26 22.51
N PHE A 10 19.95 -40.40 22.14
CA PHE A 10 18.65 -40.83 21.59
C PHE A 10 18.04 -39.60 20.93
N LEU A 11 18.43 -39.31 19.68
CA LEU A 11 17.57 -38.72 18.64
C LEU A 11 18.33 -38.67 17.30
N ALA A 12 18.94 -39.79 16.93
CA ALA A 12 19.36 -40.05 15.56
C ALA A 12 18.46 -41.16 15.03
N SER A 13 17.35 -40.79 14.40
CA SER A 13 16.57 -41.58 13.43
C SER A 13 15.22 -40.90 13.18
N LEU A 14 15.12 -40.08 12.13
CA LEU A 14 14.04 -40.04 11.13
C LEU A 14 14.17 -38.74 10.33
N LEU A 15 15.20 -38.70 9.48
CA LEU A 15 15.28 -37.73 8.39
C LEU A 15 15.44 -38.56 7.11
N SER A 16 14.33 -38.98 6.52
CA SER A 16 14.27 -39.42 5.12
C SER A 16 12.82 -39.56 4.67
N ALA A 17 12.56 -38.91 3.55
CA ALA A 17 11.45 -39.09 2.62
C ALA A 17 10.04 -38.74 3.14
N LEU A 18 9.46 -37.66 2.61
CA LEU A 18 8.24 -37.76 1.81
C LEU A 18 8.13 -36.49 0.94
N ALA A 19 8.76 -36.57 -0.23
CA ALA A 19 8.37 -35.77 -1.38
C ALA A 19 7.20 -36.49 -2.09
N PHE A 20 6.31 -35.71 -2.70
CA PHE A 20 5.24 -36.10 -3.64
C PHE A 20 3.94 -36.72 -3.06
N ALA A 21 2.96 -35.85 -2.83
CA ALA A 21 1.56 -36.11 -3.23
C ALA A 21 1.08 -34.78 -3.85
N GLY A 22 0.94 -34.61 -5.16
CA GLY A 22 0.43 -35.53 -6.16
C GLY A 22 -1.08 -35.33 -6.24
N CYS A 23 -1.54 -34.46 -7.15
CA CYS A 23 -2.94 -34.16 -7.41
C CYS A 23 -3.75 -35.46 -7.61
N GLY A 24 -4.72 -35.71 -6.73
CA GLY A 24 -5.73 -36.74 -6.97
C GLY A 24 -6.67 -36.29 -8.10
N PRO A 25 -7.17 -37.21 -8.94
CA PRO A 25 -8.17 -36.88 -9.94
C PRO A 25 -9.45 -36.40 -9.26
N SER A 26 -9.88 -35.18 -9.60
CA SER A 26 -11.15 -34.62 -9.14
C SER A 26 -12.31 -35.41 -9.75
N THR A 27 -13.06 -36.10 -8.90
CA THR A 27 -14.35 -36.69 -9.25
C THR A 27 -15.30 -35.57 -9.72
N PRO A 28 -15.99 -35.69 -10.86
CA PRO A 28 -16.98 -34.69 -11.25
C PRO A 28 -18.16 -34.73 -10.27
N PRO A 29 -18.66 -33.58 -9.78
CA PRO A 29 -19.84 -33.56 -8.94
C PRO A 29 -21.09 -33.92 -9.77
N THR A 30 -21.88 -34.83 -9.23
CA THR A 30 -23.24 -35.18 -9.69
C THR A 30 -24.12 -33.93 -9.78
N PRO A 31 -24.92 -33.73 -10.84
CA PRO A 31 -25.81 -32.58 -10.94
C PRO A 31 -27.03 -32.80 -10.03
N SER A 32 -27.06 -32.12 -8.89
CA SER A 32 -28.30 -31.96 -8.12
C SER A 32 -29.09 -30.78 -8.69
N SER A 33 -30.19 -31.11 -9.34
CA SER A 33 -31.20 -30.16 -9.83
C SER A 33 -31.96 -29.49 -8.68
N THR A 34 -32.26 -28.21 -8.91
CA THR A 34 -33.41 -27.44 -8.37
C THR A 34 -33.18 -26.65 -7.08
N GLY A 35 -32.66 -25.44 -7.26
CA GLY A 35 -32.88 -24.30 -6.37
C GLY A 35 -32.96 -23.04 -7.23
N THR A 36 -34.18 -22.68 -7.66
CA THR A 36 -34.44 -21.47 -8.45
C THR A 36 -34.11 -20.24 -7.60
N SER A 37 -32.90 -19.70 -7.76
CA SER A 37 -32.62 -18.31 -7.43
C SER A 37 -32.95 -17.48 -8.66
N THR A 38 -33.98 -16.64 -8.56
CA THR A 38 -34.29 -15.58 -9.53
C THR A 38 -33.27 -14.43 -9.41
N GLY A 39 -31.98 -14.77 -9.44
CA GLY A 39 -30.94 -13.80 -9.74
C GLY A 39 -31.06 -13.47 -11.22
N SER A 40 -31.38 -12.21 -11.52
CA SER A 40 -31.37 -11.68 -12.89
C SER A 40 -30.06 -12.11 -13.55
N ALA A 41 -30.15 -13.06 -14.48
CA ALA A 41 -29.01 -13.52 -15.23
C ALA A 41 -28.53 -12.33 -16.05
N ALA A 42 -27.43 -11.71 -15.63
CA ALA A 42 -26.67 -10.84 -16.49
C ALA A 42 -26.40 -11.65 -17.76
N THR A 43 -27.00 -11.23 -18.87
CA THR A 43 -26.75 -11.81 -20.20
C THR A 43 -25.24 -11.84 -20.39
N ALA A 44 -24.68 -13.05 -20.40
CA ALA A 44 -23.27 -13.26 -20.64
C ALA A 44 -22.95 -12.65 -22.02
N LYS A 45 -22.15 -11.57 -22.02
CA LYS A 45 -21.63 -10.97 -23.25
C LYS A 45 -20.82 -12.05 -23.99
N ASP A 46 -20.95 -12.11 -25.31
CA ASP A 46 -20.17 -13.01 -26.17
C ASP A 46 -18.68 -12.91 -25.80
N PRO A 47 -18.03 -14.00 -25.35
CA PRO A 47 -16.66 -13.97 -24.85
C PRO A 47 -15.64 -13.56 -25.93
N GLY A 48 -16.02 -13.55 -27.20
CA GLY A 48 -15.16 -13.10 -28.31
C GLY A 48 -15.32 -11.61 -28.68
N LYS A 49 -16.34 -10.92 -28.15
CA LYS A 49 -16.60 -9.52 -28.50
C LYS A 49 -16.01 -8.58 -27.45
N LEU A 50 -15.07 -7.73 -27.85
CA LEU A 50 -14.57 -6.65 -27.00
C LEU A 50 -15.71 -5.69 -26.63
N PRO A 51 -15.70 -5.12 -25.41
CA PRO A 51 -16.64 -4.05 -25.06
C PRO A 51 -16.47 -2.86 -25.99
N ASP A 52 -17.54 -2.11 -26.24
CA ASP A 52 -17.44 -0.84 -26.96
C ASP A 52 -16.91 0.28 -26.05
N ASP A 53 -16.58 1.43 -26.63
CA ASP A 53 -15.98 2.55 -25.92
C ASP A 53 -16.86 3.05 -24.76
N ALA A 54 -18.19 3.00 -24.90
CA ALA A 54 -19.12 3.42 -23.86
C ALA A 54 -19.12 2.44 -22.67
N ASP A 55 -19.11 1.14 -22.96
CA ASP A 55 -18.94 0.10 -21.95
C ASP A 55 -17.60 0.20 -21.22
N LEU A 56 -16.51 0.50 -21.93
CA LEU A 56 -15.18 0.68 -21.34
C LEU A 56 -15.12 1.93 -20.45
N LEU A 57 -15.64 3.05 -20.93
CA LEU A 57 -15.72 4.29 -20.16
C LEU A 57 -16.48 4.05 -18.85
N LYS A 58 -17.65 3.41 -18.93
CA LYS A 58 -18.43 3.07 -17.73
C LYS A 58 -17.64 2.21 -16.75
N GLN A 59 -16.91 1.20 -17.22
CA GLN A 59 -16.11 0.34 -16.35
C GLN A 59 -14.98 1.10 -15.66
N ILE A 60 -14.36 2.04 -16.36
CA ILE A 60 -13.33 2.92 -15.80
C ILE A 60 -13.95 3.81 -14.73
N ASP A 61 -15.06 4.47 -15.02
CA ASP A 61 -15.78 5.33 -14.07
C ASP A 61 -16.20 4.56 -12.81
N ASP A 62 -16.80 3.38 -12.98
CA ASP A 62 -17.21 2.51 -11.86
C ASP A 62 -16.01 2.11 -11.00
N ALA A 63 -14.85 1.82 -11.61
CA ALA A 63 -13.63 1.47 -10.90
C ALA A 63 -13.01 2.66 -10.15
N LEU A 64 -13.04 3.85 -10.75
CA LEU A 64 -12.58 5.09 -10.13
C LEU A 64 -13.45 5.44 -8.92
N ASP A 65 -14.78 5.43 -9.09
CA ASP A 65 -15.73 5.70 -8.01
C ASP A 65 -15.60 4.69 -6.88
N PHE A 66 -15.52 3.40 -7.19
CA PHE A 66 -15.35 2.36 -6.17
C PHE A 66 -14.05 2.55 -5.39
N THR A 67 -12.93 2.81 -6.08
CA THR A 67 -11.63 2.92 -5.40
C THR A 67 -11.45 4.23 -4.64
N LEU A 68 -12.14 5.31 -5.03
CA LEU A 68 -12.17 6.57 -4.27
C LEU A 68 -13.07 6.47 -3.02
N GLU A 69 -14.29 5.95 -3.20
CA GLU A 69 -15.37 6.05 -2.21
C GLU A 69 -15.48 4.84 -1.29
N LYS A 70 -15.12 3.64 -1.76
CA LYS A 70 -15.38 2.38 -1.03
C LYS A 70 -14.12 1.70 -0.54
N ARG A 71 -12.99 1.86 -1.24
CA ARG A 71 -11.71 1.29 -0.82
C ARG A 71 -10.94 2.29 0.05
N ARG A 72 -10.95 2.08 1.37
CA ARG A 72 -10.18 2.88 2.31
C ARG A 72 -8.92 2.14 2.75
N LEU A 73 -7.75 2.74 2.50
CA LEU A 73 -6.48 2.26 3.05
C LEU A 73 -6.30 2.82 4.47
N ASP A 74 -5.57 2.11 5.32
CA ASP A 74 -5.30 2.44 6.72
C ASP A 74 -3.80 2.59 6.95
N VAL A 75 -3.41 3.66 7.63
CA VAL A 75 -2.00 3.92 8.00
C VAL A 75 -1.38 2.82 8.86
N LYS A 76 -2.21 2.02 9.55
CA LYS A 76 -1.80 0.87 10.35
C LYS A 76 -1.40 -0.33 9.49
N ASP A 77 -2.09 -0.54 8.38
CA ASP A 77 -1.97 -1.79 7.61
C ASP A 77 -1.11 -1.62 6.34
N GLN A 78 -1.14 -0.43 5.72
CA GLN A 78 -0.46 -0.17 4.46
C GLN A 78 0.80 0.69 4.62
N ALA A 79 1.76 0.45 3.72
CA ALA A 79 2.95 1.29 3.59
C ALA A 79 2.63 2.62 2.92
N ALA A 80 3.46 3.62 3.19
CA ALA A 80 3.32 4.98 2.66
C ALA A 80 3.19 5.00 1.13
N TRP A 81 3.93 4.16 0.41
CA TRP A 81 3.85 4.12 -1.06
C TRP A 81 2.48 3.66 -1.56
N GLN A 82 1.82 2.73 -0.88
CA GLN A 82 0.49 2.26 -1.26
C GLN A 82 -0.55 3.37 -1.04
N ILE A 83 -0.39 4.12 0.04
CA ILE A 83 -1.27 5.24 0.41
C ILE A 83 -1.06 6.43 -0.53
N ILE A 84 0.18 6.91 -0.67
CA ILE A 84 0.49 8.13 -1.43
C ILE A 84 0.25 7.91 -2.93
N HIS A 85 0.40 6.70 -3.46
CA HIS A 85 -0.01 6.41 -4.84
C HIS A 85 -1.50 6.68 -5.10
N GLY A 86 -2.38 6.53 -4.12
CA GLY A 86 -3.78 6.92 -4.29
C GLY A 86 -3.97 8.41 -4.57
N ALA A 87 -3.07 9.26 -4.08
CA ALA A 87 -3.06 10.68 -4.37
C ALA A 87 -2.64 10.99 -5.82
N LEU A 88 -2.01 10.06 -6.55
CA LEU A 88 -1.73 10.27 -7.98
C LEU A 88 -3.04 10.36 -8.78
N ALA A 89 -4.00 9.48 -8.50
CA ALA A 89 -5.28 9.44 -9.19
C ALA A 89 -6.25 10.51 -8.65
N TYR A 90 -6.33 10.65 -7.33
CA TYR A 90 -7.40 11.43 -6.69
C TYR A 90 -6.94 12.71 -5.99
N LYS A 91 -5.64 13.01 -6.06
CA LYS A 91 -5.02 14.19 -5.44
C LYS A 91 -5.39 14.28 -3.96
N ARG A 92 -5.71 15.48 -3.48
CA ARG A 92 -6.14 15.74 -2.10
C ARG A 92 -7.48 15.11 -1.71
N LYS A 93 -8.27 14.61 -2.67
CA LYS A 93 -9.55 13.95 -2.39
C LYS A 93 -9.36 12.51 -1.89
N PHE A 94 -8.18 11.92 -2.06
CA PHE A 94 -7.93 10.57 -1.60
C PHE A 94 -7.93 10.52 -0.07
N LEU A 95 -8.93 9.87 0.52
CA LEU A 95 -8.99 9.68 1.97
C LEU A 95 -8.31 8.37 2.39
N ILE A 96 -7.78 8.36 3.61
CA ILE A 96 -7.24 7.18 4.30
C ILE A 96 -7.77 7.14 5.73
N ARG A 97 -7.77 5.95 6.32
CA ARG A 97 -8.06 5.75 7.73
C ARG A 97 -6.81 6.02 8.56
N ALA A 98 -6.93 6.92 9.53
CA ALA A 98 -5.96 7.18 10.57
C ALA A 98 -6.65 7.10 11.94
N GLY A 99 -6.52 5.96 12.61
CA GLY A 99 -7.28 5.67 13.83
C GLY A 99 -8.77 5.50 13.50
N ASP A 100 -9.64 6.34 14.08
CA ASP A 100 -11.09 6.31 13.84
C ASP A 100 -11.57 7.35 12.81
N LYS A 101 -10.64 8.04 12.14
CA LYS A 101 -10.95 9.15 11.22
C LYS A 101 -10.53 8.85 9.80
N ASP A 102 -11.38 9.23 8.86
CA ASP A 102 -11.02 9.36 7.45
C ASP A 102 -10.45 10.76 7.21
N VAL A 103 -9.21 10.83 6.71
CA VAL A 103 -8.48 12.08 6.46
C VAL A 103 -7.85 12.03 5.07
N SER A 104 -7.59 13.20 4.46
CA SER A 104 -6.86 13.23 3.19
C SER A 104 -5.44 12.69 3.38
N ALA A 105 -5.00 11.82 2.48
CA ALA A 105 -3.65 11.26 2.50
C ALA A 105 -2.57 12.34 2.38
N VAL A 106 -2.81 13.34 1.52
CA VAL A 106 -1.89 14.46 1.32
C VAL A 106 -1.80 15.30 2.60
N GLU A 107 -2.95 15.72 3.15
CA GLU A 107 -2.96 16.52 4.39
C GLU A 107 -2.35 15.75 5.57
N TYR A 108 -2.62 14.45 5.66
CA TYR A 108 -2.05 13.60 6.69
C TYR A 108 -0.52 13.58 6.60
N ALA A 109 0.04 13.36 5.40
CA ALA A 109 1.48 13.39 5.17
C ALA A 109 2.11 14.75 5.50
N LEU A 110 1.50 15.85 5.03
CA LEU A 110 1.99 17.22 5.28
C LEU A 110 1.91 17.62 6.74
N SER A 111 0.89 17.15 7.46
CA SER A 111 0.72 17.42 8.89
C SER A 111 1.69 16.65 9.81
N GLY A 112 2.62 15.86 9.24
CA GLY A 112 3.56 15.04 10.00
C GLY A 112 2.96 13.70 10.44
N GLY A 113 1.91 13.26 9.77
CA GLY A 113 1.27 11.97 10.00
C GLY A 113 2.25 10.81 9.81
N THR A 114 2.16 9.82 10.69
CA THR A 114 3.06 8.67 10.68
C THR A 114 2.53 7.57 9.76
N MET A 115 3.34 7.14 8.80
CA MET A 115 3.05 5.98 7.95
C MET A 115 4.30 5.12 7.84
N LYS A 116 4.11 3.80 7.67
CA LYS A 116 5.23 2.88 7.47
C LYS A 116 6.00 3.24 6.19
N GLY A 117 7.24 3.72 6.33
CA GLY A 117 8.09 4.15 5.22
C GLY A 117 7.96 5.63 4.82
N TRP A 118 7.17 6.43 5.55
CA TRP A 118 7.13 7.88 5.42
C TRP A 118 7.97 8.49 6.54
N ASN A 119 9.25 8.71 6.26
CA ASN A 119 10.20 9.24 7.24
C ASN A 119 10.85 10.50 6.66
N LEU A 120 10.46 11.66 7.18
CA LEU A 120 11.06 12.95 6.83
C LEU A 120 12.00 13.38 7.95
N GLU A 121 13.10 14.04 7.57
CA GLU A 121 14.06 14.62 8.50
C GLU A 121 14.56 15.99 8.01
N GLU A 122 15.07 16.80 8.93
CA GLU A 122 15.78 18.03 8.56
C GLU A 122 17.09 17.70 7.82
N ALA A 123 17.23 18.25 6.61
CA ALA A 123 18.41 18.13 5.76
C ALA A 123 19.45 19.23 6.06
N ASP A 124 20.25 19.61 5.07
CA ASP A 124 21.30 20.61 5.21
C ASP A 124 20.74 22.03 5.45
N VAL A 125 21.59 22.93 5.96
CA VAL A 125 21.23 24.34 6.14
C VAL A 125 21.13 25.00 4.76
N LEU A 126 19.97 25.58 4.45
CA LEU A 126 19.71 26.31 3.21
C LEU A 126 20.03 27.80 3.34
N ASP A 127 20.01 28.35 4.55
CA ASP A 127 20.36 29.74 4.84
C ASP A 127 21.00 29.87 6.22
N GLU A 128 22.30 30.16 6.26
CA GLU A 128 23.09 30.31 7.48
C GLU A 128 22.63 31.49 8.36
N LYS A 129 22.02 32.53 7.78
CA LYS A 129 21.59 33.71 8.53
C LYS A 129 20.30 33.47 9.30
N THR A 130 19.39 32.73 8.69
CA THR A 130 18.08 32.42 9.29
C THR A 130 18.06 31.07 10.01
N GLY A 131 19.07 30.22 9.77
CA GLY A 131 19.10 28.85 10.25
C GLY A 131 18.10 27.93 9.55
N ARG A 132 17.51 28.37 8.42
CA ARG A 132 16.54 27.59 7.66
C ARG A 132 17.21 26.31 7.14
N ARG A 133 16.62 25.16 7.44
CA ARG A 133 17.10 23.83 7.03
C ARG A 133 16.18 23.25 5.97
N GLY A 134 16.76 22.45 5.09
CA GLY A 134 16.02 21.69 4.11
C GLY A 134 15.24 20.56 4.76
N VAL A 135 14.40 19.92 3.98
CA VAL A 135 13.63 18.72 4.33
C VAL A 135 14.00 17.66 3.32
N ARG A 136 14.29 16.45 3.78
CA ARG A 136 14.42 15.30 2.89
C ARG A 136 13.69 14.12 3.47
N ALA A 137 13.39 13.17 2.60
CA ALA A 137 12.88 11.89 3.02
C ALA A 137 14.00 10.84 3.03
N LEU A 138 13.94 9.92 4.00
CA LEU A 138 14.96 8.92 4.18
C LEU A 138 14.91 7.88 3.08
N LEU A 139 16.05 7.67 2.40
CA LEU A 139 16.21 6.59 1.44
C LEU A 139 16.31 5.25 2.19
N GLU A 140 15.32 4.39 1.99
CA GLU A 140 15.21 3.08 2.64
C GLU A 140 15.40 1.97 1.60
N GLY A 141 16.56 2.01 0.92
CA GLY A 141 16.94 1.07 -0.12
C GLY A 141 16.85 -0.39 0.35
N GLY A 142 16.20 -1.24 -0.45
CA GLY A 142 15.98 -2.65 -0.12
C GLY A 142 14.74 -2.92 0.73
N THR A 143 13.99 -1.90 1.14
CA THR A 143 12.66 -2.08 1.75
C THR A 143 11.55 -2.05 0.70
N LEU A 144 10.43 -2.71 0.99
CA LEU A 144 9.20 -2.63 0.19
C LEU A 144 8.18 -1.64 0.77
N ALA A 145 8.64 -0.71 1.62
CA ALA A 145 7.77 0.18 2.37
C ALA A 145 8.17 1.65 2.26
N GLY A 146 9.47 1.94 2.33
CA GLY A 146 10.02 3.28 2.33
C GLY A 146 10.36 3.83 0.96
N GLN A 147 11.13 4.91 0.96
CA GLN A 147 11.57 5.56 -0.25
C GLN A 147 12.61 4.72 -1.01
N GLY A 148 12.32 4.38 -2.27
CA GLY A 148 13.22 3.62 -3.12
C GLY A 148 14.23 4.48 -3.90
N HIS A 149 13.92 5.76 -4.12
CA HIS A 149 14.78 6.73 -4.81
C HIS A 149 14.52 8.16 -4.31
N TYR A 150 15.52 9.04 -4.37
CA TYR A 150 15.56 10.34 -3.67
C TYR A 150 14.38 11.28 -3.91
N ASP A 151 13.76 11.22 -5.08
CA ASP A 151 12.68 12.11 -5.51
C ASP A 151 11.30 11.43 -5.53
N GLN A 152 11.18 10.17 -5.10
CA GLN A 152 9.94 9.39 -5.17
C GLN A 152 8.72 10.12 -4.59
N TRP A 153 8.84 10.60 -3.35
CA TRP A 153 7.72 11.25 -2.67
C TRP A 153 7.36 12.59 -3.28
N MET A 154 8.36 13.39 -3.61
CA MET A 154 8.13 14.66 -4.29
C MET A 154 7.48 14.43 -5.66
N GLY A 155 7.92 13.42 -6.40
CA GLY A 155 7.31 12.99 -7.65
C GLY A 155 5.82 12.68 -7.48
N TYR A 156 5.46 11.88 -6.48
CA TYR A 156 4.06 11.54 -6.24
C TYR A 156 3.19 12.72 -5.80
N LEU A 157 3.76 13.64 -5.02
CA LEU A 157 3.01 14.78 -4.49
C LEU A 157 2.98 15.98 -5.44
N SER A 158 3.89 16.06 -6.41
CA SER A 158 4.04 17.22 -7.31
C SER A 158 2.74 17.61 -8.03
N ASP A 159 1.94 16.63 -8.44
CA ASP A 159 0.68 16.84 -9.15
C ASP A 159 -0.54 16.91 -8.21
N THR A 160 -0.34 17.15 -6.91
CA THR A 160 -1.44 17.28 -5.92
C THR A 160 -1.81 18.74 -5.62
N GLY A 161 -1.22 19.68 -6.35
CA GLY A 161 -1.41 21.12 -6.14
C GLY A 161 -0.72 21.63 -4.88
N LEU A 162 0.48 21.12 -4.58
CA LEU A 162 1.32 21.68 -3.52
C LEU A 162 1.77 23.09 -3.89
N LYS A 163 1.70 24.01 -2.93
CA LYS A 163 2.32 25.34 -3.07
C LYS A 163 3.69 25.34 -2.40
N LEU A 164 4.63 26.11 -2.92
CA LEU A 164 5.97 26.21 -2.36
C LEU A 164 5.98 26.72 -0.91
N ASP A 165 5.06 27.60 -0.55
CA ASP A 165 4.91 28.17 0.80
C ASP A 165 4.03 27.32 1.74
N GLU A 166 3.48 26.21 1.23
CA GLU A 166 2.64 25.31 2.02
C GLU A 166 3.45 24.59 3.09
N LYS A 167 2.81 24.38 4.25
CA LYS A 167 3.48 23.85 5.43
C LYS A 167 3.63 22.34 5.37
N ILE A 168 4.79 21.87 5.83
CA ILE A 168 5.08 20.46 6.07
C ILE A 168 5.71 20.30 7.44
N MET A 169 5.19 19.37 8.23
CA MET A 169 5.70 19.07 9.56
C MET A 169 6.73 17.95 9.48
N VAL A 170 7.93 18.23 10.00
CA VAL A 170 9.07 17.32 9.99
C VAL A 170 9.66 17.31 11.39
N GLU A 171 9.74 16.13 12.02
CA GLU A 171 10.26 15.98 13.39
C GLU A 171 9.63 16.96 14.42
N GLY A 172 8.35 17.28 14.22
CA GLY A 172 7.60 18.22 15.07
C GLY A 172 7.87 19.71 14.80
N LYS A 173 8.68 20.03 13.79
CA LYS A 173 8.98 21.40 13.33
C LYS A 173 8.25 21.72 12.04
N GLU A 174 7.87 22.98 11.88
CA GLU A 174 7.22 23.46 10.67
C GLU A 174 8.28 23.89 9.65
N HIS A 175 8.17 23.34 8.44
CA HIS A 175 8.92 23.74 7.24
C HIS A 175 7.93 24.10 6.12
N THR A 176 8.44 24.46 4.96
CA THR A 176 7.65 24.66 3.75
C THR A 176 8.02 23.65 2.66
N ILE A 177 7.15 23.43 1.67
CA ILE A 177 7.47 22.60 0.50
C ILE A 177 8.71 23.13 -0.25
N ALA A 178 8.96 24.43 -0.22
CA ALA A 178 10.17 25.04 -0.79
C ALA A 178 11.46 24.58 -0.10
N ASP A 179 11.38 24.05 1.11
CA ASP A 179 12.54 23.52 1.83
C ASP A 179 12.87 22.07 1.44
N TYR A 180 12.02 21.39 0.66
CA TYR A 180 12.27 20.01 0.24
C TYR A 180 13.43 19.92 -0.76
N VAL A 181 14.47 19.15 -0.41
CA VAL A 181 15.74 19.03 -1.15
C VAL A 181 16.19 17.59 -1.36
#